data_AF-A0AAW2WCA0-F1
#
_entry.id   AF-A0AAW2WCA0-F1
#
_cell.length_a   1.000
_cell.length_b   1.000
_cell.length_c   1.000
_cell.angle_alpha   90.00
_cell.angle_beta   90.00
_cell.angle_gamma   90.00
#
_symmetry.space_group_name_H-M   'P 1'
#
loop_
_entity.id
_entity.type
_entity.pdbx_description
1 polymer ?
#
loop_
_entity_poly.entity_id
_entity_poly.type
_entity_poly.pdbx_seq_one_letter_code
_entity_poly.pdbx_strand_id
1 'polypeptide(L)'
;MANLHVRSNSLPSKSHPIVSDVEDQLCRLRSSEGTSTSATSVISNLATLRDLHEGINNLIQMPSTQQAISHENSEKWTSELLEESLGLVDLCVSLEMS
;
A
#
# COMPACT_ATOMS: atom_id res chain seq x y z
N MET A 1 -33.53 -36.49 8.54
CA MET A 1 -32.60 -35.66 9.33
C MET A 1 -32.10 -34.54 8.43
N ALA A 2 -32.58 -33.30 8.64
CA ALA A 2 -32.18 -32.16 7.84
C ALA A 2 -30.81 -31.66 8.30
N ASN A 3 -29.84 -31.65 7.39
CA ASN A 3 -28.48 -31.17 7.62
C ASN A 3 -28.48 -29.63 7.55
N LEU A 4 -28.44 -28.97 8.70
CA LEU A 4 -28.33 -27.52 8.82
C LEU A 4 -26.87 -27.12 8.55
N HIS A 5 -26.56 -26.82 7.29
CA HIS A 5 -25.28 -26.25 6.89
C HIS A 5 -25.22 -24.78 7.33
N VAL A 6 -24.70 -24.53 8.53
CA VAL A 6 -24.40 -23.19 9.02
C VAL A 6 -23.22 -22.65 8.22
N ARG A 7 -23.51 -21.88 7.17
CA ARG A 7 -22.49 -21.06 6.50
C ARG A 7 -22.11 -19.92 7.43
N SER A 8 -20.86 -19.93 7.90
CA SER A 8 -20.29 -18.81 8.64
C SER A 8 -20.26 -17.56 7.74
N ASN A 9 -21.05 -16.55 8.08
CA ASN A 9 -20.87 -15.22 7.50
C ASN A 9 -19.61 -14.62 8.15
N SER A 10 -18.50 -14.57 7.41
CA SER A 10 -17.36 -13.75 7.79
C SER A 10 -17.82 -12.29 7.82
N LEU A 11 -17.77 -11.67 8.99
CA LEU A 11 -17.96 -10.22 9.10
C LEU A 11 -16.88 -9.52 8.25
N PRO A 12 -17.17 -8.34 7.67
CA PRO A 12 -16.14 -7.59 6.96
C PRO A 12 -14.96 -7.36 7.91
N SER A 13 -13.75 -7.72 7.47
CA SER A 13 -12.53 -7.44 8.22
C SER A 13 -12.49 -5.95 8.51
N LYS A 14 -12.57 -5.58 9.79
CA LYS A 14 -12.43 -4.19 10.20
C LYS A 14 -11.04 -3.71 9.76
N SER A 15 -10.96 -2.56 9.11
CA SER A 15 -9.69 -1.93 8.76
C SER A 15 -8.78 -1.88 9.98
N HIS A 16 -7.49 -2.16 9.78
CA HIS A 16 -6.51 -2.12 10.85
C HIS A 16 -6.55 -0.73 11.51
N PRO A 17 -6.52 -0.61 12.85
CA PRO A 17 -6.68 0.66 13.55
C PRO A 17 -5.71 1.75 13.06
N ILE A 18 -4.48 1.38 12.70
CA ILE A 18 -3.48 2.29 12.13
C ILE A 18 -3.93 2.86 10.77
N VAL A 19 -4.53 2.04 9.91
CA VAL A 19 -5.03 2.49 8.60
C VAL A 19 -6.18 3.46 8.77
N SER A 20 -7.12 3.14 9.67
CA SER A 20 -8.26 4.00 9.97
C SER A 20 -7.84 5.36 10.56
N ASP A 21 -6.79 5.38 11.38
CA ASP A 21 -6.25 6.62 11.95
C ASP A 21 -5.61 7.51 10.88
N VAL A 22 -4.76 6.92 10.02
CA VAL A 22 -4.15 7.62 8.87
C VAL A 22 -5.21 8.21 7.94
N GLU A 23 -6.27 7.46 7.64
CA GLU A 23 -7.40 7.92 6.82
C GLU A 23 -8.14 9.11 7.45
N ASP A 24 -8.35 9.09 8.77
CA ASP A 24 -8.98 10.19 9.50
C ASP A 24 -8.12 11.46 9.48
N GLN A 25 -6.81 11.35 9.76
CA GLN A 25 -5.90 12.50 9.69
C GLN A 25 -5.89 13.12 8.27
N LEU A 26 -5.94 12.29 7.23
CA LEU A 26 -5.97 12.75 5.85
C LEU A 26 -7.29 13.45 5.50
N CYS A 27 -8.43 12.91 5.96
CA CYS A 27 -9.73 13.55 5.81
C CYS A 27 -9.79 14.91 6.52
N ARG A 28 -9.23 15.00 7.73
CA ARG A 28 -9.16 16.24 8.51
C ARG A 28 -8.31 17.29 7.80
N LEU A 29 -7.13 16.92 7.29
CA LEU A 29 -6.27 17.83 6.53
C LEU A 29 -6.95 18.34 5.27
N ARG A 30 -7.59 17.46 4.50
CA ARG A 30 -8.36 17.83 3.30
C ARG A 30 -9.50 18.81 3.63
N SER A 31 -10.19 18.59 4.75
CA SER A 31 -11.28 19.47 5.18
C SER A 31 -10.81 20.86 5.60
N SER A 32 -9.54 20.99 5.98
CA SER A 32 -8.94 22.29 6.31
C SER A 32 -8.41 23.06 5.10
N GLU A 33 -8.37 22.45 3.91
CA GLU A 33 -7.97 23.10 2.67
C GLU A 33 -9.00 24.20 2.31
N GLY A 34 -8.55 25.45 2.25
CA GLY A 34 -9.40 26.61 1.93
C GLY A 34 -10.05 27.34 3.11
N THR A 35 -10.00 26.78 4.33
CA THR A 35 -10.52 27.42 5.56
C THR A 35 -9.42 27.92 6.51
N SER A 36 -8.16 27.58 6.22
CA SER A 36 -7.01 27.89 7.08
C SER A 36 -6.52 29.34 6.89
N THR A 37 -7.31 30.30 7.37
CA THR A 37 -6.98 31.75 7.26
C THR A 37 -6.22 32.27 8.50
N SER A 38 -6.21 31.51 9.59
CA SER A 38 -5.62 31.91 10.88
C SER A 38 -4.34 31.14 11.19
N ALA A 39 -3.37 31.80 11.83
CA ALA A 39 -2.11 31.17 12.25
C ALA A 39 -2.32 29.94 13.15
N THR A 40 -3.35 29.95 14.00
CA THR A 40 -3.73 28.82 14.86
C THR A 40 -4.18 27.60 14.04
N SER A 41 -4.95 27.82 12.98
CA SER A 41 -5.40 26.78 12.05
C SER A 41 -4.22 26.19 11.28
N VAL A 42 -3.27 27.03 10.85
CA VAL A 42 -2.03 26.57 10.21
C VAL A 42 -1.20 25.70 11.16
N ILE A 43 -1.01 26.12 12.42
CA ILE A 43 -0.28 25.34 13.43
C ILE A 43 -0.97 23.99 13.71
N SER A 44 -2.31 23.97 13.80
CA SER A 44 -3.09 22.75 13.96
C SER A 44 -2.92 21.79 12.78
N ASN A 45 -2.88 22.32 11.55
CA ASN A 45 -2.66 21.51 10.36
C ASN A 45 -1.25 20.92 10.34
N LEU A 46 -0.24 21.69 10.74
CA LEU A 46 1.14 21.19 10.85
C LEU A 46 1.26 20.08 11.91
N ALA A 47 0.56 20.20 13.05
CA ALA A 47 0.50 19.14 14.04
C ALA A 47 -0.15 17.87 13.47
N THR A 48 -1.29 18.02 12.78
CA THR A 48 -2.00 16.91 12.13
C THR A 48 -1.12 16.24 11.06
N LEU A 49 -0.31 17.02 10.32
CA LEU A 49 0.62 16.48 9.32
C LEU A 49 1.77 15.68 9.96
N ARG A 50 2.29 16.13 11.10
CA ARG A 50 3.29 15.36 11.87
C ARG A 50 2.71 14.02 12.31
N ASP A 51 1.49 14.03 12.86
CA ASP A 51 0.85 12.81 13.36
C ASP A 51 0.53 11.85 12.20
N LEU A 52 0.10 12.38 11.04
CA LEU A 52 -0.05 11.61 9.80
C LEU A 52 1.26 10.97 9.36
N HIS A 53 2.37 11.72 9.39
CA HIS A 53 3.69 11.19 9.02
C HIS A 53 4.12 10.04 9.93
N GLU A 54 3.89 10.15 11.24
CA GLU A 54 4.14 9.06 12.18
C GLU A 54 3.24 7.84 11.89
N GLY A 55 1.94 8.07 11.63
CA GLY A 55 1.00 7.02 11.26
C GLY A 55 1.40 6.26 10.00
N ILE A 56 1.85 6.97 8.96
CA ILE A 56 2.36 6.37 7.71
C ILE A 56 3.64 5.56 7.98
N ASN A 57 4.58 6.12 8.75
CA ASN A 57 5.79 5.40 9.12
C ASN A 57 5.47 4.08 9.85
N ASN A 58 4.53 4.12 10.80
CA ASN A 58 4.06 2.93 11.50
C ASN A 58 3.39 1.93 10.55
N LEU A 59 2.59 2.40 9.59
CA LEU A 59 1.95 1.57 8.57
C LEU A 59 2.97 0.86 7.67
N ILE A 60 4.01 1.57 7.22
CA ILE A 60 5.09 1.00 6.38
C ILE A 60 5.91 -0.02 7.17
N GLN A 61 6.10 0.18 8.47
CA GLN A 61 6.83 -0.75 9.33
C GLN A 61 6.04 -2.05 9.63
N MET A 62 4.76 -2.13 9.30
CA MET A 62 3.98 -3.36 9.50
C MET A 62 4.46 -4.49 8.59
N PRO A 63 4.59 -5.73 9.10
CA PRO A 63 5.03 -6.87 8.30
C PRO A 63 4.17 -7.13 7.06
N SER A 64 2.84 -6.94 7.17
CA SER A 64 1.92 -7.10 6.05
C SER A 64 2.19 -6.09 4.93
N THR A 65 2.51 -4.85 5.30
CA THR A 65 2.81 -3.76 4.36
C THR A 65 4.17 -3.99 3.71
N GLN A 66 5.19 -4.35 4.49
CA GLN A 66 6.51 -4.70 3.95
C GLN A 66 6.43 -5.91 3.01
N GLN A 67 5.67 -6.93 3.38
CA GLN A 67 5.46 -8.10 2.52
C GLN A 67 4.79 -7.71 1.20
N ALA A 68 3.75 -6.85 1.23
CA ALA A 68 3.10 -6.37 0.02
C ALA A 68 4.08 -5.59 -0.88
N ILE A 69 4.87 -4.68 -0.31
CA ILE A 69 5.88 -3.90 -1.04
C ILE A 69 6.99 -4.80 -1.60
N SER A 70 7.47 -5.78 -0.83
CA SER A 70 8.48 -6.74 -1.28
C SER A 70 7.96 -7.65 -2.38
N HIS A 71 6.70 -8.08 -2.30
CA HIS A 71 6.07 -8.93 -3.32
C HIS A 71 5.98 -8.19 -4.67
N GLU A 72 5.45 -6.97 -4.67
CA GLU A 72 5.34 -6.12 -5.86
C GLU A 72 6.70 -5.88 -6.52
N ASN A 73 7.72 -5.59 -5.71
CA ASN A 73 9.09 -5.46 -6.21
C ASN A 73 9.60 -6.80 -6.78
N SER A 74 9.42 -7.91 -6.07
CA SER A 74 9.92 -9.21 -6.53
C SER A 74 9.34 -9.63 -7.88
N GLU A 75 8.06 -9.39 -8.13
CA GLU A 75 7.42 -9.69 -9.42
C GLU A 75 8.04 -8.86 -10.54
N LYS A 76 8.26 -7.56 -10.30
CA LYS A 76 8.90 -6.67 -11.27
C LYS A 76 10.34 -7.09 -11.60
N TRP A 77 11.15 -7.35 -10.57
CA TRP A 77 12.53 -7.83 -10.74
C TRP A 77 12.59 -9.18 -11.45
N THR A 78 11.65 -10.10 -11.16
CA THR A 78 11.60 -11.41 -11.84
C THR A 78 11.22 -11.30 -13.31
N SER A 79 10.29 -10.40 -13.65
CA SER A 79 9.88 -10.16 -15.05
C SER A 79 11.01 -9.55 -15.87
N GLU A 80 11.72 -8.56 -15.32
CA GLU A 80 12.86 -7.90 -15.99
C GLU A 80 13.99 -8.90 -16.23
N LEU A 81 14.36 -9.70 -15.22
CA LEU A 81 15.37 -10.75 -15.36
C LEU A 81 14.97 -11.83 -16.39
N LEU A 82 13.69 -12.22 -16.42
CA LEU A 82 13.17 -13.17 -17.40
C LEU A 82 13.24 -12.61 -18.83
N GLU A 83 12.91 -11.33 -19.01
CA GLU A 83 12.99 -10.66 -20.30
C GLU A 83 14.44 -10.54 -20.80
N GLU A 84 15.37 -10.17 -19.92
CA GLU A 84 16.81 -10.14 -20.23
C GLU A 84 17.34 -11.55 -20.59
N SER A 85 16.93 -12.57 -19.82
CA SER A 85 17.32 -13.96 -20.08
C SER A 85 16.78 -14.47 -21.41
N LEU A 86 15.53 -14.13 -21.73
CA LEU A 86 14.90 -14.48 -23.01
C LEU A 86 15.62 -13.80 -24.17
N GLY A 87 16.00 -12.52 -24.02
CA GLY A 87 16.78 -11.80 -25.04
C GLY A 87 18.13 -12.46 -25.35
N LEU A 88 18.81 -13.02 -24.34
CA LEU A 88 20.04 -13.78 -24.54
C LEU A 88 19.80 -15.09 -25.30
N VAL A 89 18.70 -15.79 -24.98
CA VAL A 89 18.30 -17.00 -25.71
C VAL A 89 17.98 -16.68 -27.17
N ASP A 90 17.22 -15.61 -27.43
CA ASP A 90 16.90 -15.16 -28.78
C ASP A 90 18.15 -14.77 -29.58
N LEU A 91 19.14 -14.13 -28.94
CA LEU A 91 20.43 -13.85 -29.56
C LEU A 91 21.18 -15.13 -29.93
N CYS A 92 21.23 -16.13 -29.03
CA CYS A 92 21.87 -17.42 -29.32
C CYS A 92 21.20 -18.12 -30.50
N VAL A 93 19.87 -18.17 -30.54
CA VAL A 93 19.11 -18.76 -31.66
C VAL A 93 19.35 -18.00 -32.95
N SER A 94 19.43 -16.66 -32.89
CA SER A 94 19.70 -15.82 -34.06
C SER A 94 21.10 -16.02 -34.62
N LEU A 95 22.09 -16.33 -33.77
CA LEU A 95 23.46 -16.63 -34.16
C LEU A 95 23.63 -18.04 -34.72
N GLU A 96 22.79 -19.00 -34.33
CA GLU A 96 22.82 -20.38 -34.83
C GLU A 96 22.20 -20.52 -36.23
N MET A 97 21.40 -19.54 -36.66
CA MET A 97 20.71 -19.50 -37.95
C MET A 97 21.43 -18.66 -39.03
N SER A 98 22.62 -18.11 -38.73
CA SER A 98 23.47 -17.36 -39.68
C SER A 98 24.70 -18.14 -40.09
#